data_AF-A0A158R2J5-F1
#
_entry.id   AF-A0A158R2J5-F1
#
_cell.length_a   1.000
_cell.length_b   1.000
_cell.length_c   1.000
_cell.angle_alpha   90.00
_cell.angle_beta   90.00
_cell.angle_gamma   90.00
#
_symmetry.space_group_name_H-M   'P 1'
#
loop_
_entity.id
_entity.type
_entity.pdbx_description
1 polymer ?
#
loop_
_entity_poly.entity_id
_entity_poly.type
_entity_poly.pdbx_seq_one_letter_code
_entity_poly.pdbx_strand_id
1 'polypeptide(L)'
;MLHKVLLHDGSIQNRYNLASNIVQMGLNLSGNRLAVVDSSNLLQFFELGEEGITKVPSMDVKEVADFKWDEEQEDSIAYLSKQKLVVLRGKEAEEGISCEGYICSFRGLVVRTVLLDNFLLPNSDADRKFIIDSEIKSLRDAKQLLERLKIEAAAEFIERNPHPRLWSLLAEVALLRLDIPTAEYAYVRMRDYCGLRFCKRIVDIQDPQFKKAEIFVHLGRVGDAEKQYLEQDRRDLAVDMHKKADEWLRVLKLVGAGATAADDKQRIEALAKVADYHRDRQRWKEAADNYELAGKLEQLVVCYVHLDEFNGLENLAKQLPDSHHLLTRIAELFASSGLCEQSTQCFLRCGLTSEALDACIQLNNWEMAVSLSRTHKLQDVNVLMGKYVEELKESSERSLAAVQLYRRAGRFLDGARVLAEDERKKSAPCLRLKKLYVLAALLVEEYHANNKAQQAKEDQNININREVALSELLEGGGDLTIEDSRMIGRAWTAAQAYHFVMLAQRQLFQGDYCNAMKTSVYLTQFETYIEPLQHLSFAIAPALRKNNEHFRYPPTENQSQRINCTGCDKTVPDYQFACSNCESKFPVCIASGRPMTAYQFWLCPVCKQRAYEEEIRSYKFCPLCHAQIA
;
A
#
# COMPACT_ATOMS: atom_id res chain seq x y z
N MET A 1 -37.96 36.40 -33.29
CA MET A 1 -36.98 36.28 -34.40
C MET A 1 -36.09 35.07 -34.15
N LEU A 2 -35.94 34.20 -35.14
CA LEU A 2 -35.06 33.04 -35.14
C LEU A 2 -33.83 33.35 -36.00
N HIS A 3 -32.64 32.97 -35.54
CA HIS A 3 -31.37 33.30 -36.20
C HIS A 3 -30.63 32.00 -36.53
N LYS A 4 -30.17 31.84 -37.77
CA LYS A 4 -29.24 30.77 -38.16
C LYS A 4 -27.82 31.32 -38.06
N VAL A 5 -27.01 30.73 -37.18
CA VAL A 5 -25.66 31.23 -36.84
C VAL A 5 -24.62 30.15 -37.13
N LEU A 6 -23.51 30.53 -37.75
CA LEU A 6 -22.34 29.67 -37.92
C LEU A 6 -21.59 29.54 -36.60
N LEU A 7 -21.40 28.31 -36.12
CA LEU A 7 -20.73 28.06 -34.83
C LEU A 7 -19.25 28.42 -34.82
N HIS A 8 -18.56 28.43 -35.98
CA HIS A 8 -17.12 28.69 -36.05
C HIS A 8 -16.78 30.18 -35.88
N ASP A 9 -17.54 31.08 -36.54
CA ASP A 9 -17.26 32.53 -36.54
C ASP A 9 -18.35 33.37 -35.87
N GLY A 10 -19.45 32.76 -35.42
CA GLY A 10 -20.59 33.47 -34.82
C GLY A 10 -21.37 34.35 -35.80
N SER A 11 -21.09 34.25 -37.11
CA SER A 11 -21.77 35.05 -38.13
C SER A 11 -23.21 34.57 -38.35
N ILE A 12 -24.13 35.53 -38.42
CA ILE A 12 -25.55 35.25 -38.68
C ILE A 12 -25.70 35.03 -40.19
N GLN A 13 -26.06 33.82 -40.59
CA GLN A 13 -26.40 33.50 -41.98
C GLN A 13 -27.78 34.08 -42.33
N ASN A 14 -28.82 33.65 -41.60
CA ASN A 14 -30.21 33.99 -41.94
C ASN A 14 -30.99 34.48 -40.70
N ARG A 15 -31.95 35.38 -40.94
CA ARG A 15 -32.90 35.88 -39.93
C ARG A 15 -34.32 35.57 -40.35
N TYR A 16 -35.06 34.96 -39.43
CA TYR A 16 -36.36 34.36 -39.66
C TYR A 16 -37.39 34.99 -38.71
N ASN A 17 -38.47 35.55 -39.25
CA ASN A 17 -39.56 36.15 -38.46
C ASN A 17 -40.67 35.12 -38.21
N LEU A 18 -40.74 34.60 -36.98
CA LEU A 18 -41.80 33.71 -36.50
C LEU A 18 -42.74 34.47 -35.55
N ALA A 19 -44.00 34.02 -35.47
CA ALA A 19 -45.02 34.58 -34.59
C ALA A 19 -44.64 34.51 -33.09
N SER A 20 -45.26 35.36 -32.27
CA SER A 20 -44.72 35.78 -30.96
C SER A 20 -44.95 34.84 -29.78
N ASN A 21 -45.65 33.70 -29.92
CA ASN A 21 -46.11 32.89 -28.77
C ASN A 21 -45.75 31.39 -28.92
N ILE A 22 -44.47 31.08 -29.10
CA ILE A 22 -43.96 29.71 -29.26
C ILE A 22 -43.59 29.12 -27.90
N VAL A 23 -44.12 27.93 -27.57
CA VAL A 23 -43.81 27.19 -26.34
C VAL A 23 -42.69 26.18 -26.57
N GLN A 24 -42.72 25.47 -27.70
CA GLN A 24 -41.74 24.44 -28.05
C GLN A 24 -41.42 24.54 -29.54
N MET A 25 -40.15 24.33 -29.89
CA MET A 25 -39.70 24.29 -31.28
C MET A 25 -38.69 23.16 -31.48
N GLY A 26 -38.70 22.56 -32.67
CA GLY A 26 -37.78 21.48 -33.03
C GLY A 26 -37.48 21.48 -34.51
N LEU A 27 -36.21 21.24 -34.86
CA LEU A 27 -35.75 21.12 -36.25
C LEU A 27 -35.64 19.64 -36.64
N ASN A 28 -35.89 19.36 -37.92
CA ASN A 28 -35.61 18.04 -38.49
C ASN A 28 -34.10 17.82 -38.73
N LEU A 29 -33.70 16.60 -39.09
CA LEU A 29 -32.29 16.20 -39.26
C LEU A 29 -31.50 17.11 -40.21
N SER A 30 -32.09 17.54 -41.32
CA SER A 30 -31.47 18.42 -42.31
C SER A 30 -31.55 19.92 -41.96
N GLY A 31 -32.27 20.28 -40.90
CA GLY A 31 -32.48 21.68 -40.50
C GLY A 31 -33.32 22.51 -41.47
N ASN A 32 -34.02 21.86 -42.40
CA ASN A 32 -34.84 22.50 -43.44
C ASN A 32 -36.31 22.62 -43.05
N ARG A 33 -36.77 21.85 -42.05
CA ARG A 33 -38.13 21.94 -41.50
C ARG A 33 -38.12 22.21 -40.01
N LEU A 34 -38.97 23.13 -39.60
CA LEU A 34 -39.19 23.54 -38.22
C LEU A 34 -40.62 23.17 -37.81
N ALA A 35 -40.75 22.39 -36.76
CA ALA A 35 -42.01 22.17 -36.06
C ALA A 35 -42.09 23.10 -34.85
N VAL A 36 -43.26 23.69 -34.64
CA VAL A 36 -43.51 24.69 -33.60
C VAL A 36 -44.84 24.40 -32.94
N VAL A 37 -44.87 24.39 -31.61
CA VAL A 37 -46.10 24.38 -30.82
C VAL A 37 -46.32 25.77 -30.23
N ASP A 38 -47.49 26.33 -30.49
CA ASP A 38 -47.90 27.62 -29.93
C ASP A 38 -48.52 27.47 -28.52
N SER A 39 -48.81 28.60 -27.88
CA SER A 39 -49.49 28.64 -26.56
C SER A 39 -50.91 28.08 -26.57
N SER A 40 -51.49 27.77 -27.73
CA SER A 40 -52.79 27.12 -27.88
C SER A 40 -52.69 25.61 -28.14
N ASN A 41 -51.49 25.02 -27.95
CA ASN A 41 -51.18 23.61 -28.21
C ASN A 41 -51.45 23.20 -29.67
N LEU A 42 -51.25 24.12 -30.62
CA LEU A 42 -51.35 23.84 -32.04
C LEU A 42 -49.95 23.67 -32.62
N LEU A 43 -49.69 22.47 -33.16
CA LEU A 43 -48.45 22.11 -33.84
C LEU A 43 -48.52 22.58 -35.30
N GLN A 44 -47.59 23.44 -35.68
CA GLN A 44 -47.43 23.99 -37.02
C GLN A 44 -46.06 23.61 -37.59
N PHE A 45 -46.02 23.49 -38.92
CA PHE A 45 -44.80 23.14 -39.66
C PHE A 45 -44.40 24.28 -40.58
N PHE A 46 -43.09 24.55 -40.62
CA PHE A 46 -42.49 25.61 -41.40
C PHE A 46 -41.30 25.07 -42.19
N GLU A 47 -41.18 25.42 -43.46
CA GLU A 47 -40.02 25.16 -44.30
C GLU A 47 -39.08 26.37 -44.26
N LEU A 48 -37.80 26.09 -44.02
CA LEU A 48 -36.73 27.08 -43.89
C LEU A 48 -35.97 27.17 -45.22
N GLY A 49 -36.33 28.16 -46.04
CA GLY A 49 -35.62 28.48 -47.28
C GLY A 49 -34.45 29.45 -47.07
N GLU A 50 -33.70 29.71 -48.14
CA GLU A 50 -32.57 30.67 -48.15
C GLU A 50 -33.02 32.12 -47.92
N GLU A 51 -34.20 32.51 -48.42
CA GLU A 51 -34.70 33.91 -48.34
C GLU A 51 -35.92 34.10 -47.41
N GLY A 52 -36.49 33.03 -46.84
CA GLY A 52 -37.67 33.17 -45.97
C GLY A 52 -38.19 31.87 -45.35
N ILE A 53 -39.20 32.01 -44.48
CA ILE A 53 -39.94 30.89 -43.88
C ILE A 53 -41.28 30.76 -44.59
N THR A 54 -41.60 29.57 -45.08
CA THR A 54 -42.94 29.25 -45.61
C THR A 54 -43.66 28.33 -44.65
N LYS A 55 -44.89 28.68 -44.25
CA LYS A 55 -45.74 27.77 -43.46
C LYS A 55 -46.24 26.66 -44.37
N VAL A 56 -46.11 25.40 -43.95
CA VAL A 56 -46.66 24.26 -44.68
C VAL A 56 -48.18 24.22 -44.46
N PRO A 57 -49.01 24.45 -45.50
CA PRO A 57 -50.45 24.47 -45.34
C PRO A 57 -51.00 23.06 -45.08
N SER A 58 -52.05 22.97 -44.27
CA SER A 58 -52.84 21.74 -44.04
C SER A 58 -52.18 20.62 -43.22
N MET A 59 -51.10 20.93 -42.49
CA MET A 59 -50.46 20.00 -41.54
C MET A 59 -50.65 20.41 -40.06
N ASP A 60 -51.54 21.36 -39.78
CA ASP A 60 -51.76 21.88 -38.43
C ASP A 60 -52.46 20.82 -37.56
N VAL A 61 -51.83 20.41 -36.46
CA VAL A 61 -52.39 19.44 -35.51
C VAL A 61 -52.80 20.17 -34.23
N LYS A 62 -54.04 19.96 -33.78
CA LYS A 62 -54.58 20.55 -32.55
C LYS A 62 -54.31 19.66 -31.33
N GLU A 63 -54.23 20.28 -30.16
CA GLU A 63 -54.14 19.59 -28.86
C GLU A 63 -52.89 18.70 -28.75
N VAL A 64 -51.73 19.22 -29.15
CA VAL A 64 -50.43 18.53 -29.03
C VAL A 64 -49.79 18.88 -27.69
N ALA A 65 -49.47 17.86 -26.90
CA ALA A 65 -48.83 17.99 -25.59
C ALA A 65 -47.30 18.01 -25.69
N ASP A 66 -46.73 17.21 -26.59
CA ASP A 66 -45.29 17.10 -26.82
C ASP A 66 -45.02 16.55 -28.23
N PHE A 67 -43.85 16.82 -28.79
CA PHE A 67 -43.42 16.28 -30.08
C PHE A 67 -41.90 16.09 -30.17
N LYS A 68 -41.49 15.16 -31.03
CA LYS A 68 -40.08 14.90 -31.36
C LYS A 68 -39.93 14.49 -32.83
N TRP A 69 -39.01 15.15 -33.52
CA TRP A 69 -38.57 14.71 -34.85
C TRP A 69 -37.84 13.37 -34.78
N ASP A 70 -37.94 12.60 -35.86
CA ASP A 70 -37.15 11.40 -36.05
C ASP A 70 -35.66 11.77 -36.22
N GLU A 71 -34.79 11.05 -35.51
CA GLU A 71 -33.35 11.19 -35.61
C GLU A 71 -32.76 10.47 -36.85
N GLU A 72 -33.52 9.55 -37.47
CA GLU A 72 -33.07 8.73 -38.62
C GLU A 72 -33.74 9.11 -39.95
N GLN A 73 -34.95 9.69 -39.92
CA GLN A 73 -35.70 10.08 -41.12
C GLN A 73 -36.10 11.55 -41.11
N GLU A 74 -36.05 12.21 -42.27
CA GLU A 74 -36.30 13.66 -42.35
C GLU A 74 -37.80 14.03 -42.33
N ASP A 75 -38.65 13.13 -42.79
CA ASP A 75 -40.09 13.35 -43.02
C ASP A 75 -40.99 12.78 -41.91
N SER A 76 -40.39 12.28 -40.83
CA SER A 76 -41.09 11.57 -39.75
C SER A 76 -41.05 12.39 -38.45
N ILE A 77 -42.21 12.57 -37.82
CA ILE A 77 -42.34 13.23 -36.52
C ILE A 77 -43.33 12.47 -35.62
N ALA A 78 -42.97 12.30 -34.36
CA ALA A 78 -43.84 11.73 -33.35
C ALA A 78 -44.42 12.86 -32.48
N TYR A 79 -45.73 12.82 -32.22
CA TYR A 79 -46.38 13.77 -31.33
C TYR A 79 -47.38 13.08 -30.41
N LEU A 80 -47.62 13.69 -29.25
CA LEU A 80 -48.58 13.23 -28.25
C LEU A 80 -49.83 14.10 -28.31
N SER A 81 -50.98 13.51 -28.61
CA SER A 81 -52.28 14.20 -28.57
C SER A 81 -53.29 13.35 -27.82
N LYS A 82 -53.99 13.93 -26.82
CA LYS A 82 -55.00 13.23 -26.00
C LYS A 82 -54.51 11.87 -25.44
N GLN A 83 -53.29 11.82 -24.90
CA GLN A 83 -52.65 10.57 -24.41
C GLN A 83 -52.48 9.47 -25.48
N LYS A 84 -52.47 9.86 -26.76
CA LYS A 84 -52.15 8.98 -27.87
C LYS A 84 -50.89 9.47 -28.55
N LEU A 85 -49.92 8.58 -28.64
CA LEU A 85 -48.73 8.76 -29.43
C LEU A 85 -49.06 8.51 -30.90
N VAL A 86 -48.95 9.54 -31.72
CA VAL A 86 -49.20 9.47 -33.16
C VAL A 86 -47.91 9.82 -33.89
N VAL A 87 -47.58 9.03 -34.92
CA VAL A 87 -46.47 9.31 -35.82
C VAL A 87 -47.03 9.85 -37.12
N LEU A 88 -46.45 10.95 -37.60
CA LEU A 88 -46.81 11.59 -38.85
C LEU A 88 -45.63 11.46 -39.81
N ARG A 89 -45.89 10.87 -40.97
CA ARG A 89 -44.94 10.67 -42.07
C ARG A 89 -45.37 11.52 -43.24
N GLY A 90 -44.63 12.59 -43.52
CA GLY A 90 -45.00 13.57 -44.54
C GLY A 90 -46.32 14.26 -44.21
N LYS A 91 -47.43 13.81 -44.80
CA LYS A 91 -48.79 14.33 -44.54
C LYS A 91 -49.75 13.29 -43.94
N GLU A 92 -49.31 12.05 -43.84
CA GLU A 92 -50.15 10.95 -43.38
C GLU A 92 -49.90 10.71 -41.89
N ALA A 93 -50.97 10.72 -41.09
CA ALA A 93 -50.92 10.38 -39.68
C ALA A 93 -51.23 8.88 -39.50
N GLU A 94 -50.37 8.19 -38.77
CA GLU A 94 -50.57 6.79 -38.40
C GLU A 94 -51.62 6.64 -37.28
N GLU A 95 -52.08 5.40 -37.05
CA GLU A 95 -52.97 5.09 -35.93
C GLU A 95 -52.27 5.31 -34.58
N GLY A 96 -52.90 6.12 -33.73
CA GLY A 96 -52.35 6.48 -32.42
C GLY A 96 -52.29 5.31 -31.44
N ILE A 97 -51.15 5.19 -30.76
CA ILE A 97 -50.89 4.20 -29.70
C ILE A 97 -51.18 4.86 -28.36
N SER A 98 -51.88 4.18 -27.44
CA SER A 98 -52.09 4.70 -26.08
C SER A 98 -50.74 4.89 -25.38
N CYS A 99 -50.46 6.10 -24.91
CA CYS A 99 -49.21 6.44 -24.26
C CYS A 99 -49.45 7.42 -23.12
N GLU A 100 -49.03 7.02 -21.92
CA GLU A 100 -49.12 7.82 -20.69
C GLU A 100 -47.79 8.52 -20.36
N GLY A 101 -46.72 8.24 -21.11
CA GLY A 101 -45.39 8.82 -20.91
C GLY A 101 -45.09 10.00 -21.84
N TYR A 102 -44.04 10.74 -21.49
CA TYR A 102 -43.49 11.86 -22.25
C TYR A 102 -42.52 11.38 -23.33
N ILE A 103 -42.42 12.06 -24.47
CA ILE A 103 -41.58 11.62 -25.59
C ILE A 103 -40.12 12.02 -25.32
N CYS A 104 -39.20 11.05 -25.36
CA CYS A 104 -37.78 11.32 -25.16
C CYS A 104 -37.02 11.37 -26.48
N SER A 105 -37.16 10.32 -27.29
CA SER A 105 -36.44 10.17 -28.56
C SER A 105 -37.28 9.38 -29.56
N PHE A 106 -37.15 9.73 -30.82
CA PHE A 106 -37.74 8.97 -31.92
C PHE A 106 -36.62 8.55 -32.88
N ARG A 107 -36.45 7.24 -33.09
CA ARG A 107 -35.46 6.66 -33.99
C ARG A 107 -36.12 5.68 -34.96
N GLY A 108 -36.46 6.17 -36.15
CA GLY A 108 -36.92 5.44 -37.33
C GLY A 108 -38.24 4.69 -37.16
N LEU A 109 -38.21 3.64 -36.34
CA LEU A 109 -39.29 2.69 -36.12
C LEU A 109 -39.73 2.57 -34.66
N VAL A 110 -39.01 3.20 -33.72
CA VAL A 110 -39.31 3.13 -32.29
C VAL A 110 -39.32 4.51 -31.68
N VAL A 111 -40.39 4.82 -30.96
CA VAL A 111 -40.50 6.00 -30.12
C VAL A 111 -40.30 5.59 -28.67
N ARG A 112 -39.30 6.18 -28.03
CA ARG A 112 -39.04 6.00 -26.60
C ARG A 112 -39.79 7.05 -25.79
N THR A 113 -40.61 6.59 -24.87
CA THR A 113 -41.32 7.44 -23.91
C THR A 113 -40.95 7.08 -22.48
N VAL A 114 -41.05 8.05 -21.57
CA VAL A 114 -40.70 7.87 -20.16
C VAL A 114 -41.86 8.34 -19.27
N LEU A 115 -42.19 7.51 -18.28
CA LEU A 115 -43.16 7.82 -17.23
C LEU A 115 -42.49 8.68 -16.14
N LEU A 116 -42.32 9.98 -16.42
CA LEU A 116 -41.66 10.93 -15.52
C LEU A 116 -42.37 11.05 -14.16
N ASP A 117 -43.70 10.95 -14.13
CA ASP A 117 -44.49 11.07 -12.90
C ASP A 117 -44.13 9.99 -11.87
N ASN A 118 -43.81 8.78 -12.33
CA ASN A 118 -43.40 7.67 -11.47
C ASN A 118 -41.91 7.73 -11.13
N PHE A 119 -41.10 8.27 -12.05
CA PHE A 119 -39.65 8.41 -11.90
C PHE A 119 -39.27 9.48 -10.85
N LEU A 120 -40.06 10.55 -10.71
CA LEU A 120 -39.77 11.67 -9.81
C LEU A 120 -40.20 11.43 -8.34
N LEU A 121 -40.69 10.22 -8.01
CA LEU A 121 -41.06 9.89 -6.63
C LEU A 121 -39.80 9.69 -5.76
N PRO A 122 -39.77 10.23 -4.53
CA PRO A 122 -38.57 10.30 -3.68
C PRO A 122 -37.97 8.95 -3.23
N ASN A 123 -38.63 7.82 -3.52
CA ASN A 123 -38.17 6.46 -3.22
C ASN A 123 -38.13 5.54 -4.46
N SER A 124 -38.12 6.10 -5.68
CA SER A 124 -38.02 5.31 -6.90
C SER A 124 -36.55 5.08 -7.28
N ASP A 125 -36.12 3.82 -7.37
CA ASP A 125 -34.88 3.47 -8.07
C ASP A 125 -35.04 3.79 -9.57
N ALA A 126 -33.95 4.17 -10.24
CA ALA A 126 -33.92 4.44 -11.68
C ALA A 126 -34.05 3.14 -12.50
N ASP A 127 -35.20 2.51 -12.41
CA ASP A 127 -35.50 1.23 -13.04
C ASP A 127 -35.82 1.40 -14.53
N ARG A 128 -35.31 0.48 -15.36
CA ARG A 128 -35.61 0.45 -16.82
C ARG A 128 -37.10 0.26 -17.13
N LYS A 129 -37.92 -0.09 -16.14
CA LYS A 129 -39.37 -0.29 -16.26
C LYS A 129 -40.12 1.00 -16.60
N PHE A 130 -39.54 2.17 -16.30
CA PHE A 130 -40.16 3.47 -16.59
C PHE A 130 -39.90 3.96 -18.02
N ILE A 131 -39.05 3.25 -18.77
CA ILE A 131 -38.74 3.53 -20.19
C ILE A 131 -39.59 2.59 -21.04
N ILE A 132 -40.46 3.15 -21.86
CA ILE A 132 -41.35 2.40 -22.76
C ILE A 132 -40.95 2.68 -24.20
N ASP A 133 -40.52 1.63 -24.89
CA ASP A 133 -40.21 1.69 -26.32
C ASP A 133 -41.44 1.24 -27.12
N SER A 134 -42.12 2.20 -27.76
CA SER A 134 -43.31 1.95 -28.58
C SER A 134 -42.94 1.76 -30.05
N GLU A 135 -43.35 0.63 -30.62
CA GLU A 135 -43.09 0.30 -32.02
C GLU A 135 -44.15 0.91 -32.95
N ILE A 136 -43.68 1.53 -34.02
CA ILE A 136 -44.51 2.23 -35.01
C ILE A 136 -45.26 1.21 -35.87
N LYS A 137 -46.36 1.62 -36.52
CA LYS A 137 -47.23 0.73 -37.30
C LYS A 137 -46.45 -0.11 -38.31
N SER A 138 -45.53 0.52 -39.05
CA SER A 138 -44.68 -0.18 -40.03
C SER A 138 -43.86 -1.35 -39.44
N LEU A 139 -43.30 -1.21 -38.24
CA LEU A 139 -42.57 -2.31 -37.59
C LEU A 139 -43.50 -3.40 -37.07
N ARG A 140 -44.66 -3.01 -36.52
CA ARG A 140 -45.69 -3.95 -36.06
C ARG A 140 -46.27 -4.78 -37.21
N ASP A 141 -46.62 -4.14 -38.32
CA ASP A 141 -47.16 -4.79 -39.51
C ASP A 141 -46.13 -5.76 -40.12
N ALA A 142 -44.86 -5.34 -40.22
CA ALA A 142 -43.78 -6.22 -40.69
C ALA A 142 -43.62 -7.45 -39.77
N LYS A 143 -43.61 -7.27 -38.44
CA LYS A 143 -43.56 -8.38 -37.49
C LYS A 143 -44.74 -9.33 -37.63
N GLN A 144 -45.96 -8.80 -37.70
CA GLN A 144 -47.16 -9.62 -37.88
C GLN A 144 -47.15 -10.42 -39.19
N LEU A 145 -46.65 -9.83 -40.29
CA LEU A 145 -46.49 -10.54 -41.57
C LEU A 145 -45.45 -11.67 -41.46
N LEU A 146 -44.34 -11.41 -40.77
CA LEU A 146 -43.30 -12.41 -40.52
C LEU A 146 -43.79 -13.52 -39.59
N GLU A 147 -44.53 -13.22 -38.52
CA GLU A 147 -45.13 -14.20 -37.61
C GLU A 147 -46.15 -15.10 -38.31
N ARG A 148 -46.95 -14.55 -39.23
CA ARG A 148 -47.92 -15.29 -40.05
C ARG A 148 -47.28 -16.12 -41.17
N LEU A 149 -45.96 -16.29 -41.14
CA LEU A 149 -45.17 -17.11 -42.07
C LEU A 149 -45.18 -16.63 -43.53
N LYS A 150 -45.57 -15.39 -43.82
CA LYS A 150 -45.60 -14.84 -45.19
C LYS A 150 -44.34 -14.04 -45.50
N ILE A 151 -43.22 -14.70 -45.75
CA ILE A 151 -41.92 -14.04 -45.99
C ILE A 151 -41.94 -13.16 -47.24
N GLU A 152 -42.52 -13.66 -48.34
CA GLU A 152 -42.60 -12.94 -49.62
C GLU A 152 -43.41 -11.64 -49.48
N ALA A 153 -44.58 -11.72 -48.84
CA ALA A 153 -45.42 -10.54 -48.57
C ALA A 153 -44.73 -9.55 -47.62
N ALA A 154 -43.95 -10.06 -46.65
CA ALA A 154 -43.14 -9.21 -45.76
C ALA A 154 -42.00 -8.53 -46.54
N ALA A 155 -41.34 -9.22 -47.47
CA ALA A 155 -40.30 -8.65 -48.32
C ALA A 155 -40.88 -7.54 -49.21
N GLU A 156 -42.02 -7.76 -49.86
CA GLU A 156 -42.71 -6.73 -50.65
C GLU A 156 -43.11 -5.51 -49.80
N PHE A 157 -43.58 -5.74 -48.57
CA PHE A 157 -43.93 -4.66 -47.65
C PHE A 157 -42.71 -3.82 -47.25
N ILE A 158 -41.57 -4.46 -46.99
CA ILE A 158 -40.32 -3.81 -46.61
C ILE A 158 -39.67 -3.11 -47.81
N GLU A 159 -39.85 -3.62 -49.03
CA GLU A 159 -39.43 -2.91 -50.24
C GLU A 159 -40.17 -1.60 -50.44
N ARG A 160 -41.47 -1.57 -50.14
CA ARG A 160 -42.29 -0.35 -50.18
C ARG A 160 -41.93 0.62 -49.07
N ASN A 161 -41.42 0.12 -47.94
CA ASN A 161 -41.04 0.90 -46.77
C ASN A 161 -39.60 0.57 -46.33
N PRO A 162 -38.57 0.98 -47.11
CA PRO A 162 -37.21 0.55 -46.87
C PRO A 162 -36.65 1.17 -45.58
N HIS A 163 -36.24 0.31 -44.64
CA HIS A 163 -35.57 0.72 -43.42
C HIS A 163 -34.55 -0.33 -42.99
N PRO A 164 -33.29 0.03 -42.60
CA PRO A 164 -32.26 -0.94 -42.23
C PRO A 164 -32.72 -1.97 -41.18
N ARG A 165 -33.40 -1.49 -40.13
CA ARG A 165 -33.97 -2.36 -39.08
C ARG A 165 -35.08 -3.32 -39.55
N LEU A 166 -35.84 -2.98 -40.60
CA LEU A 166 -36.82 -3.91 -41.17
C LEU A 166 -36.11 -4.98 -42.01
N TRP A 167 -35.10 -4.58 -42.79
CA TRP A 167 -34.27 -5.52 -43.53
C TRP A 167 -33.50 -6.47 -42.61
N SER A 168 -33.02 -5.99 -41.45
CA SER A 168 -32.34 -6.85 -40.47
C SER A 168 -33.29 -7.88 -39.86
N LEU A 169 -34.53 -7.47 -39.58
CA LEU A 169 -35.57 -8.37 -39.08
C LEU A 169 -35.94 -9.44 -40.13
N LEU A 170 -36.08 -9.04 -41.40
CA LEU A 170 -36.32 -9.98 -42.50
C LEU A 170 -35.16 -10.98 -42.63
N ALA A 171 -33.92 -10.49 -42.60
CA ALA A 171 -32.72 -11.34 -42.66
C ALA A 171 -32.66 -12.35 -41.50
N GLU A 172 -32.92 -11.89 -40.27
CA GLU A 172 -32.95 -12.75 -39.08
C GLU A 172 -34.00 -13.87 -39.19
N VAL A 173 -35.24 -13.53 -39.55
CA VAL A 173 -36.31 -14.51 -39.70
C VAL A 173 -36.06 -15.47 -40.86
N ALA A 174 -35.54 -14.97 -41.98
CA ALA A 174 -35.19 -15.79 -43.14
C ALA A 174 -34.07 -16.79 -42.80
N LEU A 175 -33.01 -16.35 -42.10
CA LEU A 175 -31.95 -17.24 -41.61
C LEU A 175 -32.49 -18.31 -40.65
N LEU A 176 -33.32 -17.94 -39.67
CA LEU A 176 -33.91 -18.91 -38.72
C LEU A 176 -34.79 -19.97 -39.41
N ARG A 177 -35.32 -19.65 -40.59
CA ARG A 177 -36.11 -20.58 -41.43
C ARG A 177 -35.28 -21.34 -42.45
N LEU A 178 -33.96 -21.13 -42.48
CA LEU A 178 -33.03 -21.68 -43.48
C LEU A 178 -33.28 -21.20 -44.92
N ASP A 179 -33.99 -20.08 -45.09
CA ASP A 179 -34.19 -19.43 -46.39
C ASP A 179 -33.04 -18.45 -46.67
N ILE A 180 -31.90 -19.02 -47.08
CA ILE A 180 -30.67 -18.28 -47.36
C ILE A 180 -30.82 -17.26 -48.50
N PRO A 181 -31.53 -17.55 -49.63
CA PRO A 181 -31.72 -16.59 -50.71
C PRO A 181 -32.40 -15.29 -50.26
N THR A 182 -33.47 -15.38 -49.45
CA THR A 182 -34.16 -14.19 -48.94
C THR A 182 -33.30 -13.43 -47.92
N ALA A 183 -32.52 -14.13 -47.10
CA ALA A 183 -31.56 -13.52 -46.20
C ALA A 183 -30.45 -12.78 -46.95
N GLU A 184 -29.89 -13.37 -48.02
CA GLU A 184 -28.91 -12.73 -48.88
C GLU A 184 -29.48 -11.47 -49.52
N TYR A 185 -30.71 -11.53 -50.03
CA TYR A 185 -31.41 -10.36 -50.58
C TYR A 185 -31.53 -9.22 -49.56
N ALA A 186 -31.94 -9.53 -48.33
CA ALA A 186 -32.03 -8.55 -47.25
C ALA A 186 -30.66 -7.94 -46.90
N TYR A 187 -29.59 -8.74 -46.84
CA TYR A 187 -28.23 -8.25 -46.59
C TYR A 187 -27.68 -7.37 -47.72
N VAL A 188 -28.00 -7.68 -48.98
CA VAL A 188 -27.67 -6.80 -50.13
C VAL A 188 -28.32 -5.44 -49.97
N ARG A 189 -29.60 -5.40 -49.57
CA ARG A 189 -30.33 -4.15 -49.34
C ARG A 189 -29.76 -3.33 -48.19
N MET A 190 -29.24 -3.98 -47.15
CA MET A 190 -28.55 -3.32 -46.03
C MET A 190 -27.10 -2.94 -46.33
N ARG A 191 -26.52 -3.43 -47.44
CA ARG A 191 -25.08 -3.32 -47.75
C ARG A 191 -24.17 -3.96 -46.68
N ASP A 192 -24.66 -4.99 -46.00
CA ASP A 192 -23.89 -5.71 -44.98
C ASP A 192 -23.07 -6.84 -45.64
N TYR A 193 -21.80 -6.55 -45.87
CA TYR A 193 -20.86 -7.50 -46.46
C TYR A 193 -20.55 -8.71 -45.56
N CYS A 194 -20.62 -8.53 -44.23
CA CYS A 194 -20.37 -9.61 -43.28
C CYS A 194 -21.49 -10.66 -43.35
N GLY A 195 -22.74 -10.21 -43.37
CA GLY A 195 -23.91 -11.07 -43.59
C GLY A 195 -23.85 -11.83 -44.91
N LEU A 196 -23.44 -11.19 -46.00
CA LEU A 196 -23.29 -11.85 -47.31
C LEU A 196 -22.22 -12.94 -47.32
N ARG A 197 -21.05 -12.69 -46.70
CA ARG A 197 -20.00 -13.71 -46.56
C ARG A 197 -20.47 -14.88 -45.71
N PHE A 198 -21.27 -14.61 -44.68
CA PHE A 198 -21.87 -15.65 -43.85
C PHE A 198 -22.85 -16.52 -44.66
N CYS A 199 -23.76 -15.91 -45.43
CA CYS A 199 -24.68 -16.64 -46.31
C CYS A 199 -23.94 -17.55 -47.31
N LYS A 200 -22.80 -17.10 -47.87
CA LYS A 200 -22.00 -17.96 -48.75
C LYS A 200 -21.39 -19.14 -48.00
N ARG A 201 -20.82 -18.91 -46.82
CA ARG A 201 -20.18 -19.96 -46.00
C ARG A 201 -21.18 -21.01 -45.52
N ILE A 202 -22.42 -20.61 -45.19
CA ILE A 202 -23.39 -21.53 -44.60
C ILE A 202 -24.00 -22.50 -45.60
N VAL A 203 -23.97 -22.16 -46.89
CA VAL A 203 -24.44 -23.04 -47.98
C VAL A 203 -23.57 -24.30 -48.06
N ASP A 204 -22.27 -24.20 -47.77
CA ASP A 204 -21.31 -25.31 -47.85
C ASP A 204 -21.49 -26.36 -46.75
N ILE A 205 -22.07 -25.98 -45.60
CA ILE A 205 -22.37 -26.91 -44.50
C ILE A 205 -23.46 -27.87 -44.98
N GLN A 206 -23.36 -29.17 -44.72
CA GLN A 206 -24.37 -30.15 -45.17
C GLN A 206 -25.46 -30.38 -44.12
N ASP A 207 -25.07 -30.41 -42.85
CA ASP A 207 -25.96 -30.75 -41.75
C ASP A 207 -26.86 -29.56 -41.32
N PRO A 208 -28.19 -29.72 -41.35
CA PRO A 208 -29.12 -28.65 -40.99
C PRO A 208 -29.03 -28.22 -39.51
N GLN A 209 -28.64 -29.10 -38.59
CA GLN A 209 -28.52 -28.77 -37.17
C GLN A 209 -27.27 -27.92 -36.91
N PHE A 210 -26.14 -28.24 -37.55
CA PHE A 210 -24.96 -27.38 -37.52
C PHE A 210 -25.18 -26.05 -38.23
N LYS A 211 -25.94 -26.01 -39.34
CA LYS A 211 -26.36 -24.74 -39.95
C LYS A 211 -27.12 -23.89 -38.94
N LYS A 212 -28.09 -24.47 -38.24
CA LYS A 212 -28.90 -23.74 -37.27
C LYS A 212 -28.06 -23.21 -36.10
N ALA A 213 -27.09 -23.99 -35.61
CA ALA A 213 -26.15 -23.54 -34.59
C ALA A 213 -25.29 -22.36 -35.06
N GLU A 214 -24.69 -22.44 -36.25
CA GLU A 214 -23.90 -21.34 -36.85
C GLU A 214 -24.74 -20.07 -37.09
N ILE A 215 -26.03 -20.22 -37.43
CA ILE A 215 -26.98 -19.10 -37.55
C ILE A 215 -27.19 -18.45 -36.19
N PHE A 216 -27.38 -19.23 -35.13
CA PHE A 216 -27.51 -18.68 -33.79
C PHE A 216 -26.24 -17.93 -33.36
N VAL A 217 -25.05 -18.43 -33.71
CA VAL A 217 -23.78 -17.71 -33.47
C VAL A 217 -23.75 -16.38 -34.22
N HIS A 218 -24.09 -16.37 -35.51
CA HIS A 218 -24.11 -15.15 -36.33
C HIS A 218 -25.11 -14.10 -35.82
N LEU A 219 -26.24 -14.55 -35.27
CA LEU A 219 -27.25 -13.67 -34.67
C LEU A 219 -26.90 -13.24 -33.23
N GLY A 220 -25.76 -13.68 -32.68
CA GLY A 220 -25.36 -13.37 -31.30
C GLY A 220 -26.13 -14.15 -30.23
N ARG A 221 -26.92 -15.17 -30.60
CA ARG A 221 -27.69 -16.02 -29.69
C ARG A 221 -26.83 -17.21 -29.21
N VAL A 222 -25.75 -16.89 -28.51
CA VAL A 222 -24.72 -17.86 -28.09
C VAL A 222 -25.31 -19.00 -27.23
N GLY A 223 -26.27 -18.70 -26.34
CA GLY A 223 -26.90 -19.71 -25.49
C GLY A 223 -27.75 -20.74 -26.24
N ASP A 224 -28.40 -20.34 -27.32
CA ASP A 224 -29.17 -21.27 -28.18
C ASP A 224 -28.24 -22.09 -29.08
N ALA A 225 -27.16 -21.47 -29.57
CA ALA A 225 -26.10 -22.17 -30.28
C ALA A 225 -25.43 -23.25 -29.41
N GLU A 226 -25.10 -22.93 -28.15
CA GLU A 226 -24.50 -23.87 -27.20
C GLU A 226 -25.38 -25.11 -27.01
N LYS A 227 -26.69 -24.93 -26.79
CA LYS A 227 -27.63 -26.06 -26.65
C LYS A 227 -27.64 -26.95 -27.88
N GLN A 228 -27.65 -26.36 -29.08
CA GLN A 228 -27.62 -27.12 -30.32
C GLN A 228 -26.30 -27.90 -30.48
N TYR A 229 -25.15 -27.31 -30.17
CA TYR A 229 -23.87 -28.03 -30.21
C TYR A 229 -23.79 -29.17 -29.18
N LEU A 230 -24.36 -28.96 -27.99
CA LEU A 230 -24.41 -30.00 -26.94
C LEU A 230 -25.39 -31.12 -27.27
N GLU A 231 -26.54 -30.83 -27.89
CA GLU A 231 -27.50 -31.85 -28.38
C GLU A 231 -26.86 -32.75 -29.45
N GLN A 232 -25.86 -32.25 -30.18
CA GLN A 232 -25.10 -33.00 -31.19
C GLN A 232 -23.83 -33.67 -30.63
N ASP A 233 -23.63 -33.67 -29.31
CA ASP A 233 -22.42 -34.16 -28.63
C ASP A 233 -21.11 -33.49 -29.12
N ARG A 234 -21.19 -32.32 -29.78
CA ARG A 234 -20.04 -31.55 -30.29
C ARG A 234 -19.66 -30.41 -29.36
N ARG A 235 -19.21 -30.79 -28.17
CA ARG A 235 -18.75 -29.84 -27.13
C ARG A 235 -17.52 -29.04 -27.55
N ASP A 236 -16.65 -29.62 -28.36
CA ASP A 236 -15.47 -28.98 -28.94
C ASP A 236 -15.83 -27.67 -29.68
N LEU A 237 -16.87 -27.71 -30.51
CA LEU A 237 -17.35 -26.54 -31.24
C LEU A 237 -17.97 -25.49 -30.30
N ALA A 238 -18.68 -25.92 -29.26
CA ALA A 238 -19.19 -25.02 -28.23
C ALA A 238 -18.06 -24.30 -27.47
N VAL A 239 -16.99 -25.03 -27.13
CA VAL A 239 -15.79 -24.46 -26.50
C VAL A 239 -15.12 -23.44 -27.42
N ASP A 240 -14.88 -23.79 -28.69
CA ASP A 240 -14.26 -22.87 -29.66
C ASP A 240 -15.10 -21.62 -29.91
N MET A 241 -16.42 -21.75 -29.92
CA MET A 241 -17.34 -20.62 -30.00
C MET A 241 -17.17 -19.68 -28.78
N HIS A 242 -17.21 -20.21 -27.55
CA HIS A 242 -17.04 -19.38 -26.36
C HIS A 242 -15.63 -18.80 -26.23
N LYS A 243 -14.60 -19.48 -26.73
CA LYS A 243 -13.23 -18.91 -26.84
C LYS A 243 -13.21 -17.68 -27.76
N LYS A 244 -13.90 -17.74 -28.91
CA LYS A 244 -14.02 -16.59 -29.85
C LYS A 244 -14.83 -15.44 -29.26
N ALA A 245 -15.79 -15.75 -28.39
CA ALA A 245 -16.60 -14.77 -27.67
C ALA A 245 -15.93 -14.23 -26.39
N ASP A 246 -14.72 -14.69 -26.04
CA ASP A 246 -13.98 -14.34 -24.82
C ASP A 246 -14.71 -14.73 -23.51
N GLU A 247 -15.64 -15.69 -23.58
CA GLU A 247 -16.46 -16.15 -22.44
C GLU A 247 -15.78 -17.29 -21.65
N TRP A 248 -14.60 -17.01 -21.09
CA TRP A 248 -13.73 -18.03 -20.47
C TRP A 248 -14.34 -18.76 -19.27
N LEU A 249 -15.23 -18.11 -18.51
CA LEU A 249 -15.96 -18.74 -17.40
C LEU A 249 -16.85 -19.89 -17.89
N ARG A 250 -17.45 -19.74 -19.08
CA ARG A 250 -18.29 -20.79 -19.68
C ARG A 250 -17.43 -21.90 -20.27
N VAL A 251 -16.32 -21.53 -20.92
CA VAL A 251 -15.30 -22.48 -21.41
C VAL A 251 -14.82 -23.40 -20.29
N LEU A 252 -14.44 -22.83 -19.14
CA LEU A 252 -13.95 -23.62 -18.00
C LEU A 252 -14.97 -24.64 -17.50
N LYS A 253 -16.27 -24.29 -17.47
CA LYS A 253 -17.35 -25.21 -17.09
C LYS A 253 -17.54 -26.33 -18.11
N LEU A 254 -17.46 -26.02 -19.40
CA LEU A 254 -17.61 -27.00 -20.48
C LEU A 254 -16.44 -27.99 -20.51
N VAL A 255 -15.21 -27.49 -20.43
CA VAL A 255 -14.00 -28.31 -20.37
C VAL A 255 -13.97 -29.14 -19.08
N GLY A 256 -14.39 -28.57 -17.95
CA GLY A 256 -14.44 -29.27 -16.66
C GLY A 256 -15.47 -30.40 -16.57
N ALA A 257 -16.47 -30.42 -17.47
CA ALA A 257 -17.42 -31.52 -17.59
C ALA A 257 -16.90 -32.67 -18.49
N GLY A 258 -15.74 -32.51 -19.14
CA GLY A 258 -15.07 -33.53 -19.94
C GLY A 258 -13.98 -34.23 -19.12
N ALA A 259 -13.86 -35.55 -19.26
CA ALA A 259 -12.90 -36.36 -18.50
C ALA A 259 -11.86 -37.00 -19.43
N THR A 260 -11.24 -36.21 -20.32
CA THR A 260 -10.15 -36.70 -21.19
C THR A 260 -8.83 -35.98 -20.93
N ALA A 261 -7.70 -36.67 -21.11
CA ALA A 261 -6.37 -36.09 -20.88
C ALA A 261 -6.02 -34.92 -21.84
N ALA A 262 -6.73 -34.79 -22.97
CA ALA A 262 -6.60 -33.63 -23.86
C ALA A 262 -7.27 -32.37 -23.26
N ASP A 263 -8.29 -32.57 -22.41
CA ASP A 263 -8.99 -31.49 -21.72
C ASP A 263 -8.09 -30.81 -20.68
N ASP A 264 -7.06 -31.48 -20.15
CA ASP A 264 -6.18 -30.91 -19.12
C ASP A 264 -5.41 -29.68 -19.62
N LYS A 265 -4.91 -29.71 -20.86
CA LYS A 265 -4.23 -28.54 -21.45
C LYS A 265 -5.20 -27.38 -21.67
N GLN A 266 -6.39 -27.68 -22.20
CA GLN A 266 -7.42 -26.67 -22.42
C GLN A 266 -7.97 -26.12 -21.09
N ARG A 267 -7.98 -26.95 -20.05
CA ARG A 267 -8.39 -26.58 -18.69
C ARG A 267 -7.39 -25.63 -18.06
N ILE A 268 -6.09 -25.92 -18.16
CA ILE A 268 -5.02 -25.02 -17.67
C ILE A 268 -5.09 -23.67 -18.40
N GLU A 269 -5.29 -23.69 -19.72
CA GLU A 269 -5.47 -22.46 -20.51
C GLU A 269 -6.71 -21.68 -20.04
N ALA A 270 -7.85 -22.36 -19.87
CA ALA A 270 -9.08 -21.73 -19.41
C ALA A 270 -8.94 -21.17 -17.99
N LEU A 271 -8.31 -21.89 -17.06
CA LEU A 271 -8.03 -21.42 -15.70
C LEU A 271 -7.14 -20.17 -15.72
N ALA A 272 -6.08 -20.16 -16.52
CA ALA A 272 -5.20 -19.00 -16.64
C ALA A 272 -5.94 -17.76 -17.18
N LYS A 273 -6.82 -17.94 -18.19
CA LYS A 273 -7.62 -16.84 -18.74
C LYS A 273 -8.72 -16.36 -17.81
N VAL A 274 -9.36 -17.26 -17.06
CA VAL A 274 -10.30 -16.89 -15.99
C VAL A 274 -9.58 -16.12 -14.91
N ALA A 275 -8.38 -16.56 -14.50
CA ALA A 275 -7.56 -15.84 -13.54
C ALA A 275 -7.15 -14.45 -14.04
N ASP A 276 -6.74 -14.30 -15.31
CA ASP A 276 -6.48 -12.99 -15.94
C ASP A 276 -7.72 -12.08 -15.86
N TYR A 277 -8.90 -12.61 -16.16
CA TYR A 277 -10.17 -11.87 -16.07
C TYR A 277 -10.49 -11.40 -14.64
N HIS A 278 -10.24 -12.23 -13.62
CA HIS A 278 -10.39 -11.84 -12.22
C HIS A 278 -9.34 -10.83 -11.78
N ARG A 279 -8.09 -10.99 -12.24
CA ARG A 279 -6.97 -10.08 -11.99
C ARG A 279 -7.26 -8.68 -12.53
N ASP A 280 -7.74 -8.57 -13.76
CA ASP A 280 -8.04 -7.28 -14.41
C ASP A 280 -9.16 -6.53 -13.69
N ARG A 281 -9.99 -7.24 -12.90
CA ARG A 281 -11.03 -6.67 -12.01
C ARG A 281 -10.59 -6.54 -10.55
N GLN A 282 -9.31 -6.73 -10.26
CA GLN A 282 -8.72 -6.63 -8.93
C GLN A 282 -9.33 -7.63 -7.92
N ARG A 283 -9.88 -8.75 -8.40
CA ARG A 283 -10.35 -9.85 -7.54
C ARG A 283 -9.20 -10.82 -7.29
N TRP A 284 -8.22 -10.36 -6.52
CA TRP A 284 -6.94 -11.04 -6.36
C TRP A 284 -7.04 -12.44 -5.76
N LYS A 285 -7.98 -12.67 -4.83
CA LYS A 285 -8.18 -13.99 -4.20
C LYS A 285 -8.66 -15.04 -5.19
N GLU A 286 -9.73 -14.72 -5.94
CA GLU A 286 -10.25 -15.60 -6.99
C GLU A 286 -9.20 -15.83 -8.10
N ALA A 287 -8.38 -14.82 -8.41
CA ALA A 287 -7.30 -14.96 -9.37
C ALA A 287 -6.19 -15.90 -8.84
N ALA A 288 -5.79 -15.77 -7.58
CA ALA A 288 -4.78 -16.63 -6.94
C ALA A 288 -5.21 -18.10 -6.97
N ASP A 289 -6.44 -18.40 -6.51
CA ASP A 289 -6.97 -19.77 -6.49
C ASP A 289 -6.93 -20.41 -7.90
N ASN A 290 -7.30 -19.64 -8.93
CA ASN A 290 -7.28 -20.14 -10.31
C ASN A 290 -5.86 -20.26 -10.89
N TYR A 291 -4.93 -19.37 -10.56
CA TYR A 291 -3.53 -19.48 -11.00
C TYR A 291 -2.79 -20.62 -10.31
N GLU A 292 -3.08 -20.90 -9.04
CA GLU A 292 -2.56 -22.04 -8.31
C GLU A 292 -3.00 -23.35 -8.98
N LEU A 293 -4.30 -23.49 -9.28
CA LEU A 293 -4.83 -24.63 -10.03
C LEU A 293 -4.26 -24.75 -11.46
N ALA A 294 -3.92 -23.62 -12.09
CA ALA A 294 -3.29 -23.60 -13.42
C ALA A 294 -1.78 -23.88 -13.39
N GLY A 295 -1.13 -23.93 -12.21
CA GLY A 295 0.31 -24.05 -12.07
C GLY A 295 1.09 -22.83 -12.58
N LYS A 296 0.45 -21.66 -12.61
CA LYS A 296 1.03 -20.40 -13.12
C LYS A 296 1.64 -19.59 -11.98
N LEU A 297 2.84 -20.02 -11.56
CA LEU A 297 3.50 -19.53 -10.35
C LEU A 297 3.91 -18.05 -10.42
N GLU A 298 4.35 -17.54 -11.57
CA GLU A 298 4.73 -16.13 -11.74
C GLU A 298 3.55 -15.19 -11.46
N GLN A 299 2.39 -15.50 -12.05
CA GLN A 299 1.17 -14.72 -11.87
C GLN A 299 0.62 -14.88 -10.44
N LEU A 300 0.74 -16.08 -9.85
CA LEU A 300 0.35 -16.34 -8.47
C LEU A 300 1.14 -15.48 -7.47
N VAL A 301 2.45 -15.33 -7.66
CA VAL A 301 3.29 -14.44 -6.82
C VAL A 301 2.75 -13.02 -6.84
N VAL A 302 2.38 -12.49 -8.01
CA VAL A 302 1.80 -11.15 -8.14
C VAL A 302 0.48 -11.05 -7.37
N CYS A 303 -0.38 -12.07 -7.45
CA CYS A 303 -1.62 -12.11 -6.68
C CYS A 303 -1.38 -12.12 -5.16
N TYR A 304 -0.42 -12.91 -4.66
CA TYR A 304 -0.08 -12.93 -3.24
C TYR A 304 0.47 -11.60 -2.73
N VAL A 305 1.26 -10.89 -3.54
CA VAL A 305 1.73 -9.54 -3.18
C VAL A 305 0.56 -8.57 -3.05
N HIS A 306 -0.42 -8.60 -3.96
CA HIS A 306 -1.59 -7.72 -3.87
C HIS A 306 -2.58 -8.09 -2.75
N LEU A 307 -2.51 -9.32 -2.23
CA LEU A 307 -3.27 -9.79 -1.08
C LEU A 307 -2.53 -9.61 0.26
N ASP A 308 -1.28 -9.14 0.23
CA ASP A 308 -0.35 -9.16 1.38
C ASP A 308 -0.22 -10.55 2.03
N GLU A 309 -0.36 -11.62 1.23
CA GLU A 309 -0.33 -13.01 1.69
C GLU A 309 1.10 -13.57 1.68
N PHE A 310 1.95 -13.01 2.55
CA PHE A 310 3.37 -13.39 2.65
C PHE A 310 3.59 -14.84 3.13
N ASN A 311 2.66 -15.39 3.91
CA ASN A 311 2.71 -16.80 4.34
C ASN A 311 2.52 -17.76 3.15
N GLY A 312 1.60 -17.44 2.24
CA GLY A 312 1.39 -18.20 1.01
C GLY A 312 2.63 -18.13 0.11
N LEU A 313 3.25 -16.96 0.03
CA LEU A 313 4.51 -16.76 -0.69
C LEU A 313 5.68 -17.56 -0.09
N GLU A 314 5.78 -17.64 1.24
CA GLU A 314 6.81 -18.43 1.93
C GLU A 314 6.62 -19.94 1.69
N ASN A 315 5.37 -20.42 1.73
CA ASN A 315 5.05 -21.81 1.42
C ASN A 315 5.38 -22.13 -0.04
N LEU A 316 5.05 -21.24 -0.97
CA LEU A 316 5.42 -21.37 -2.37
C LEU A 316 6.94 -21.40 -2.55
N ALA A 317 7.68 -20.52 -1.86
CA ALA A 317 9.13 -20.52 -1.89
C ALA A 317 9.73 -21.85 -1.41
N LYS A 318 9.17 -22.46 -0.37
CA LYS A 318 9.61 -23.78 0.16
C LYS A 318 9.35 -24.93 -0.81
N GLN A 319 8.28 -24.87 -1.60
CA GLN A 319 7.95 -25.89 -2.59
C GLN A 319 8.83 -25.81 -3.86
N LEU A 320 9.38 -24.64 -4.16
CA LEU A 320 10.27 -24.45 -5.31
C LEU A 320 11.62 -25.15 -5.09
N PRO A 321 12.21 -25.76 -6.13
CA PRO A 321 13.58 -26.28 -6.09
C PRO A 321 14.61 -25.19 -5.78
N ASP A 322 15.74 -25.60 -5.21
CA ASP A 322 16.89 -24.71 -5.01
C ASP A 322 17.41 -24.21 -6.36
N SER A 323 17.89 -22.96 -6.43
CA SER A 323 18.30 -22.23 -7.65
C SER A 323 17.20 -21.91 -8.69
N HIS A 324 15.91 -22.01 -8.34
CA HIS A 324 14.82 -21.63 -9.25
C HIS A 324 14.76 -20.10 -9.48
N HIS A 325 14.56 -19.64 -10.73
CA HIS A 325 14.55 -18.21 -11.09
C HIS A 325 13.50 -17.37 -10.30
N LEU A 326 12.33 -17.95 -10.03
CA LEU A 326 11.29 -17.32 -9.19
C LEU A 326 11.75 -17.05 -7.77
N LEU A 327 12.66 -17.84 -7.22
CA LEU A 327 13.09 -17.71 -5.83
C LEU A 327 13.84 -16.39 -5.61
N THR A 328 14.64 -15.95 -6.59
CA THR A 328 15.28 -14.62 -6.60
C THR A 328 14.23 -13.52 -6.60
N ARG A 329 13.18 -13.64 -7.43
CA ARG A 329 12.10 -12.64 -7.48
C ARG A 329 11.30 -12.57 -6.17
N ILE A 330 11.04 -13.72 -5.56
CA ILE A 330 10.37 -13.81 -4.25
C ILE A 330 11.27 -13.18 -3.17
N ALA A 331 12.58 -13.39 -3.21
CA ALA A 331 13.54 -12.80 -2.27
C ALA A 331 13.57 -11.26 -2.35
N GLU A 332 13.53 -10.69 -3.56
CA GLU A 332 13.40 -9.24 -3.79
C GLU A 332 12.09 -8.68 -3.21
N LEU A 333 10.99 -9.42 -3.34
CA LEU A 333 9.68 -9.04 -2.80
C LEU A 333 9.66 -9.10 -1.26
N PHE A 334 10.30 -10.11 -0.67
CA PHE A 334 10.51 -10.13 0.78
C PHE A 334 11.40 -8.99 1.25
N ALA A 335 12.46 -8.64 0.48
CA ALA A 335 13.32 -7.52 0.81
C ALA A 335 12.55 -6.19 0.78
N SER A 336 11.77 -5.94 -0.27
CA SER A 336 11.01 -4.69 -0.40
C SER A 336 9.87 -4.54 0.62
N SER A 337 9.35 -5.65 1.14
CA SER A 337 8.35 -5.68 2.23
C SER A 337 8.96 -5.63 3.63
N GLY A 338 10.30 -5.66 3.77
CA GLY A 338 11.00 -5.61 5.05
C GLY A 338 11.20 -6.96 5.75
N LEU A 339 10.84 -8.06 5.09
CA LEU A 339 10.97 -9.43 5.59
C LEU A 339 12.38 -9.97 5.34
N CYS A 340 13.34 -9.51 6.16
CA CYS A 340 14.76 -9.78 5.97
C CYS A 340 15.11 -11.27 6.05
N GLU A 341 14.59 -12.00 7.04
CA GLU A 341 14.94 -13.42 7.26
C GLU A 341 14.49 -14.29 6.07
N GLN A 342 13.26 -14.10 5.62
CA GLN A 342 12.67 -14.81 4.48
C GLN A 342 13.41 -14.48 3.19
N SER A 343 13.73 -13.20 2.97
CA SER A 343 14.53 -12.73 1.82
C SER A 343 15.90 -13.41 1.77
N THR A 344 16.64 -13.36 2.89
CA THR A 344 17.97 -13.97 3.00
C THR A 344 17.93 -15.48 2.80
N GLN A 345 16.96 -16.20 3.37
CA GLN A 345 16.81 -17.64 3.14
C GLN A 345 16.61 -17.97 1.67
N CYS A 346 15.78 -17.19 0.96
CA CYS A 346 15.56 -17.38 -0.47
C CYS A 346 16.84 -17.11 -1.30
N PHE A 347 17.57 -16.02 -1.02
CA PHE A 347 18.84 -15.73 -1.68
C PHE A 347 19.92 -16.79 -1.42
N LEU A 348 20.03 -17.28 -0.18
CA LEU A 348 20.97 -18.35 0.17
C LEU A 348 20.68 -19.65 -0.58
N ARG A 349 19.40 -20.01 -0.75
CA ARG A 349 18.98 -21.18 -1.55
C ARG A 349 19.23 -21.01 -3.05
N CYS A 350 19.40 -19.78 -3.53
CA CYS A 350 19.89 -19.49 -4.88
C CYS A 350 21.42 -19.47 -4.99
N GLY A 351 22.15 -19.62 -3.87
CA GLY A 351 23.62 -19.45 -3.84
C GLY A 351 24.08 -18.00 -3.95
N LEU A 352 23.15 -17.03 -3.84
CA LEU A 352 23.39 -15.59 -3.99
C LEU A 352 23.71 -14.97 -2.62
N THR A 353 24.91 -15.26 -2.10
CA THR A 353 25.30 -14.83 -0.75
C THR A 353 25.59 -13.33 -0.65
N SER A 354 26.00 -12.69 -1.75
CA SER A 354 26.21 -11.25 -1.84
C SER A 354 24.90 -10.48 -1.71
N GLU A 355 23.89 -10.89 -2.46
CA GLU A 355 22.56 -10.27 -2.49
C GLU A 355 21.83 -10.49 -1.17
N ALA A 356 22.02 -11.66 -0.54
CA ALA A 356 21.54 -11.94 0.80
C ALA A 356 22.13 -10.96 1.84
N LEU A 357 23.44 -10.65 1.73
CA LEU A 357 24.11 -9.69 2.59
C LEU A 357 23.62 -8.26 2.32
N ASP A 358 23.50 -7.88 1.05
CA ASP A 358 23.00 -6.56 0.65
C ASP A 358 21.56 -6.33 1.15
N ALA A 359 20.69 -7.33 1.07
CA ALA A 359 19.34 -7.26 1.63
C ALA A 359 19.35 -7.00 3.15
N CYS A 360 20.26 -7.66 3.89
CA CYS A 360 20.41 -7.42 5.32
C CYS A 360 20.87 -5.99 5.62
N ILE A 361 21.83 -5.48 4.84
CA ILE A 361 22.35 -4.12 4.98
C ILE A 361 21.26 -3.10 4.68
N GLN A 362 20.51 -3.27 3.58
CA GLN A 362 19.40 -2.39 3.19
C GLN A 362 18.30 -2.35 4.24
N LEU A 363 17.99 -3.49 4.86
CA LEU A 363 16.97 -3.60 5.91
C LEU A 363 17.50 -3.29 7.31
N ASN A 364 18.74 -2.82 7.44
CA ASN A 364 19.40 -2.53 8.71
C ASN A 364 19.42 -3.72 9.70
N ASN A 365 19.36 -4.96 9.20
CA ASN A 365 19.49 -6.17 9.99
C ASN A 365 20.97 -6.59 10.11
N TRP A 366 21.72 -5.79 10.85
CA TRP A 366 23.16 -5.95 11.01
C TRP A 366 23.57 -7.21 11.78
N GLU A 367 22.72 -7.71 12.67
CA GLU A 367 22.97 -8.97 13.39
C GLU A 367 23.09 -10.14 12.41
N MET A 368 22.10 -10.26 11.51
CA MET A 368 22.11 -11.29 10.49
C MET A 368 23.23 -11.04 9.46
N ALA A 369 23.47 -9.80 9.03
CA ALA A 369 24.58 -9.45 8.13
C ALA A 369 25.95 -9.91 8.67
N VAL A 370 26.22 -9.68 9.97
CA VAL A 370 27.49 -10.10 10.62
C VAL A 370 27.58 -11.62 10.71
N SER A 371 26.48 -12.31 11.05
CA SER A 371 26.45 -13.78 11.08
C SER A 371 26.71 -14.41 9.70
N LEU A 372 26.11 -13.85 8.64
CA LEU A 372 26.29 -14.30 7.25
C LEU A 372 27.72 -14.08 6.77
N SER A 373 28.29 -12.90 7.05
CA SER A 373 29.68 -12.59 6.71
C SER A 373 30.67 -13.54 7.41
N ARG A 374 30.46 -13.85 8.70
CA ARG A 374 31.29 -14.84 9.42
C ARG A 374 31.18 -16.24 8.84
N THR A 375 29.96 -16.67 8.51
CA THR A 375 29.70 -18.03 8.03
C THR A 375 30.23 -18.25 6.62
N HIS A 376 30.08 -17.26 5.74
CA HIS A 376 30.45 -17.36 4.32
C HIS A 376 31.76 -16.64 3.94
N LYS A 377 32.49 -16.09 4.92
CA LYS A 377 33.75 -15.33 4.72
C LYS A 377 33.63 -14.24 3.64
N LEU A 378 32.54 -13.48 3.70
CA LEU A 378 32.26 -12.39 2.76
C LEU A 378 32.95 -11.08 3.20
N GLN A 379 32.77 -10.00 2.44
CA GLN A 379 33.32 -8.67 2.70
C GLN A 379 33.25 -8.28 4.19
N ASP A 380 34.22 -7.46 4.63
CA ASP A 380 34.26 -6.93 5.99
C ASP A 380 33.06 -6.00 6.25
N VAL A 381 31.95 -6.59 6.69
CA VAL A 381 30.74 -5.89 7.14
C VAL A 381 31.08 -4.83 8.18
N ASN A 382 32.15 -5.07 8.96
CA ASN A 382 32.70 -4.15 9.93
C ASN A 382 33.18 -2.81 9.31
N VAL A 383 33.75 -2.83 8.11
CA VAL A 383 34.22 -1.64 7.39
C VAL A 383 33.04 -0.85 6.82
N LEU A 384 32.07 -1.54 6.22
CA LEU A 384 30.84 -0.90 5.71
C LEU A 384 30.03 -0.24 6.83
N MET A 385 29.91 -0.94 7.96
CA MET A 385 29.28 -0.41 9.16
C MET A 385 30.03 0.82 9.71
N GLY A 386 31.37 0.79 9.69
CA GLY A 386 32.20 1.94 10.08
C GLY A 386 31.86 3.20 9.27
N LYS A 387 31.81 3.08 7.94
CA LYS A 387 31.44 4.18 7.03
C LYS A 387 30.02 4.70 7.29
N TYR A 388 29.06 3.79 7.42
CA TYR A 388 27.66 4.17 7.69
C TYR A 388 27.50 4.91 9.03
N VAL A 389 28.25 4.47 10.05
CA VAL A 389 28.25 5.13 11.35
C VAL A 389 28.97 6.48 11.30
N GLU A 390 30.02 6.65 10.50
CA GLU A 390 30.65 7.97 10.30
C GLU A 390 29.67 8.99 9.70
N GLU A 391 28.84 8.59 8.73
CA GLU A 391 27.76 9.44 8.20
C GLU A 391 26.70 9.79 9.26
N LEU A 392 26.43 8.88 10.19
CA LEU A 392 25.49 9.09 11.30
C LEU A 392 26.05 9.95 12.44
N LYS A 393 27.37 10.14 12.55
CA LYS A 393 28.00 10.89 13.66
C LYS A 393 27.83 12.41 13.57
N GLU A 394 27.33 12.94 12.46
CA GLU A 394 27.21 14.39 12.26
C GLU A 394 26.23 15.08 13.22
N SER A 395 25.27 14.36 13.82
CA SER A 395 24.32 14.92 14.80
C SER A 395 24.28 14.15 16.13
N SER A 396 23.98 14.85 17.23
CA SER A 396 23.94 14.28 18.59
C SER A 396 22.78 13.31 18.84
N GLU A 397 21.72 13.37 18.04
CA GLU A 397 20.61 12.41 18.10
C GLU A 397 20.92 11.15 17.27
N ARG A 398 21.64 11.31 16.15
CA ARG A 398 22.07 10.19 15.29
C ARG A 398 23.25 9.42 15.86
N SER A 399 24.06 10.02 16.73
CA SER A 399 25.11 9.29 17.47
C SER A 399 24.54 8.20 18.38
N LEU A 400 23.37 8.41 18.99
CA LEU A 400 22.67 7.37 19.76
C LEU A 400 22.13 6.25 18.87
N ALA A 401 21.68 6.57 17.65
CA ALA A 401 21.28 5.57 16.66
C ALA A 401 22.48 4.72 16.21
N ALA A 402 23.64 5.33 16.00
CA ALA A 402 24.89 4.62 15.73
C ALA A 402 25.29 3.67 16.88
N VAL A 403 25.09 4.09 18.13
CA VAL A 403 25.34 3.23 19.30
C VAL A 403 24.39 2.04 19.34
N GLN A 404 23.11 2.23 19.03
CA GLN A 404 22.16 1.12 18.93
C GLN A 404 22.54 0.13 17.81
N LEU A 405 23.04 0.66 16.68
CA LEU A 405 23.52 -0.15 15.57
C LEU A 405 24.72 -1.01 16.00
N TYR A 406 25.72 -0.41 16.64
CA TYR A 406 26.87 -1.16 17.18
C TYR A 406 26.47 -2.19 18.23
N ARG A 407 25.52 -1.87 19.10
CA ARG A 407 24.98 -2.80 20.10
C ARG A 407 24.33 -4.02 19.44
N ARG A 408 23.49 -3.83 18.42
CA ARG A 408 22.85 -4.92 17.65
C ARG A 408 23.86 -5.76 16.87
N ALA A 409 24.93 -5.14 16.39
CA ALA A 409 26.04 -5.84 15.73
C ALA A 409 26.97 -6.60 16.70
N GLY A 410 26.77 -6.49 18.01
CA GLY A 410 27.66 -7.07 19.03
C GLY A 410 28.99 -6.34 19.21
N ARG A 411 29.14 -5.13 18.64
CA ARG A 411 30.33 -4.26 18.77
C ARG A 411 30.15 -3.24 19.90
N PHE A 412 30.02 -3.75 21.12
CA PHE A 412 29.73 -2.92 22.29
C PHE A 412 30.81 -1.86 22.62
N LEU A 413 32.09 -2.19 22.42
CA LEU A 413 33.21 -1.31 22.74
C LEU A 413 33.25 -0.06 21.83
N ASP A 414 32.93 -0.21 20.55
CA ASP A 414 32.86 0.91 19.61
C ASP A 414 31.67 1.83 19.91
N GLY A 415 30.54 1.26 20.29
CA GLY A 415 29.40 2.03 20.81
C GLY A 415 29.78 2.82 22.07
N ALA A 416 30.51 2.21 23.00
CA ALA A 416 31.01 2.89 24.19
C ALA A 416 31.98 4.04 23.86
N ARG A 417 32.84 3.87 22.85
CA ARG A 417 33.78 4.91 22.38
C ARG A 417 33.07 6.13 21.81
N VAL A 418 32.07 5.92 20.96
CA VAL A 418 31.25 7.01 20.38
C VAL A 418 30.57 7.83 21.47
N LEU A 419 30.01 7.18 22.50
CA LEU A 419 29.41 7.87 23.64
C LEU A 419 30.42 8.68 24.48
N ALA A 420 31.66 8.19 24.58
CA ALA A 420 32.69 8.79 25.43
C ALA A 420 33.40 10.00 24.80
N GLU A 421 33.54 10.04 23.47
CA GLU A 421 34.35 11.03 22.75
C GLU A 421 33.57 12.24 22.22
N ASP A 422 32.34 12.04 21.72
CA ASP A 422 31.63 13.06 20.94
C ASP A 422 31.03 14.20 21.78
N GLU A 423 30.64 13.92 23.01
CA GLU A 423 29.91 14.88 23.86
C GLU A 423 30.83 15.64 24.83
N ARG A 424 32.03 15.09 25.10
CA ARG A 424 33.07 15.80 25.86
C ARG A 424 33.57 17.05 25.12
N LYS A 425 33.59 17.00 23.79
CA LYS A 425 33.97 18.13 22.93
C LYS A 425 32.92 19.25 22.89
N LYS A 426 31.69 18.99 23.33
CA LYS A 426 30.53 19.90 23.18
C LYS A 426 30.11 20.62 24.49
N SER A 427 30.91 20.52 25.55
CA SER A 427 30.65 21.17 26.86
C SER A 427 29.24 20.95 27.40
N ALA A 428 28.73 19.72 27.31
CA ALA A 428 27.38 19.35 27.73
C ALA A 428 27.16 19.47 29.26
N PRO A 429 25.90 19.62 29.72
CA PRO A 429 25.59 19.64 31.16
C PRO A 429 26.04 18.37 31.89
N CYS A 430 26.49 18.51 33.15
CA CYS A 430 27.03 17.40 33.96
C CYS A 430 26.09 16.19 34.06
N LEU A 431 24.77 16.42 34.15
CA LEU A 431 23.78 15.33 34.20
C LEU A 431 23.74 14.52 32.90
N ARG A 432 23.88 15.17 31.73
CA ARG A 432 23.90 14.50 30.42
C ARG A 432 25.17 13.67 30.29
N LEU A 433 26.32 14.24 30.65
CA LEU A 433 27.62 13.54 30.64
C LEU A 433 27.60 12.31 31.56
N LYS A 434 27.09 12.43 32.79
CA LYS A 434 26.92 11.29 33.70
C LYS A 434 26.09 10.18 33.04
N LYS A 435 24.92 10.52 32.45
CA LYS A 435 24.04 9.53 31.81
C LYS A 435 24.74 8.81 30.65
N LEU A 436 25.48 9.53 29.81
CA LEU A 436 26.18 8.95 28.66
C LEU A 436 27.32 8.02 29.09
N TYR A 437 28.12 8.41 30.09
CA TYR A 437 29.17 7.52 30.62
C TYR A 437 28.60 6.30 31.34
N VAL A 438 27.43 6.43 32.00
CA VAL A 438 26.72 5.26 32.54
C VAL A 438 26.28 4.33 31.40
N LEU A 439 25.74 4.86 30.30
CA LEU A 439 25.37 4.05 29.13
C LEU A 439 26.59 3.36 28.51
N ALA A 440 27.71 4.07 28.35
CA ALA A 440 28.95 3.48 27.85
C ALA A 440 29.45 2.35 28.76
N ALA A 441 29.39 2.53 30.08
CA ALA A 441 29.78 1.49 31.03
C ALA A 441 28.83 0.28 30.99
N LEU A 442 27.52 0.50 30.81
CA LEU A 442 26.56 -0.59 30.65
C LEU A 442 26.81 -1.39 29.36
N LEU A 443 27.23 -0.76 28.26
CA LEU A 443 27.64 -1.48 27.05
C LEU A 443 28.87 -2.37 27.30
N VAL A 444 29.82 -1.93 28.12
CA VAL A 444 30.97 -2.76 28.53
C VAL A 444 30.52 -3.96 29.40
N GLU A 445 29.52 -3.79 30.26
CA GLU A 445 28.94 -4.92 31.00
C GLU A 445 28.22 -5.91 30.06
N GLU A 446 27.52 -5.41 29.03
CA GLU A 446 26.91 -6.24 27.99
C GLU A 446 27.96 -7.01 27.17
N TYR A 447 29.10 -6.39 26.87
CA TYR A 447 30.25 -7.07 26.27
C TYR A 447 30.74 -8.24 27.12
N HIS A 448 30.92 -8.03 28.43
CA HIS A 448 31.30 -9.12 29.34
C HIS A 448 30.25 -10.23 29.41
N ALA A 449 28.97 -9.89 29.39
CA ALA A 449 27.88 -10.87 29.38
C ALA A 449 27.86 -11.68 28.07
N ASN A 450 28.05 -11.01 26.93
CA ASN A 450 28.08 -11.66 25.61
C ASN A 450 29.29 -12.60 25.47
N ASN A 451 30.47 -12.18 25.91
CA ASN A 451 31.66 -13.03 25.91
C ASN A 451 31.49 -14.25 26.81
N LYS A 452 30.90 -14.08 28.01
CA LYS A 452 30.57 -15.22 28.88
C LYS A 452 29.55 -16.17 28.23
N ALA A 453 28.57 -15.65 27.51
CA ALA A 453 27.58 -16.45 26.81
C ALA A 453 28.18 -17.20 25.60
N GLN A 454 29.13 -16.60 24.90
CA GLN A 454 29.89 -17.26 23.83
C GLN A 454 30.79 -18.36 24.38
N GLN A 455 31.53 -18.09 25.46
CA GLN A 455 32.33 -19.08 26.18
C GLN A 455 31.48 -20.26 26.68
N ALA A 456 30.29 -20.00 27.23
CA ALA A 456 29.39 -21.07 27.67
C ALA A 456 28.85 -21.95 26.53
N LYS A 457 28.78 -21.43 25.30
CA LYS A 457 28.42 -22.21 24.09
C LYS A 457 29.60 -23.03 23.58
N GLU A 458 30.83 -22.55 23.74
CA GLU A 458 32.06 -23.26 23.37
C GLU A 458 32.41 -24.37 24.39
N ASP A 459 32.16 -24.14 25.68
CA ASP A 459 32.38 -25.12 26.76
C ASP A 459 31.49 -26.37 26.64
N GLN A 460 30.36 -26.31 25.92
CA GLN A 460 29.56 -27.49 25.59
C GLN A 460 30.23 -28.39 24.52
N ASN A 461 31.19 -27.85 23.76
CA ASN A 461 31.90 -28.58 22.70
C ASN A 461 33.30 -29.07 23.11
N ILE A 462 33.91 -28.56 24.18
CA ILE A 462 35.31 -28.88 24.54
C ILE A 462 35.40 -29.39 25.99
N ASN A 463 35.10 -30.68 26.19
CA ASN A 463 35.34 -31.36 27.46
C ASN A 463 36.74 -31.99 27.54
N ILE A 464 37.77 -31.37 26.96
CA ILE A 464 39.16 -31.85 27.02
C ILE A 464 40.12 -30.66 27.14
N ASN A 465 40.86 -30.63 28.26
CA ASN A 465 42.06 -29.82 28.58
C ASN A 465 41.87 -28.37 29.08
N ARG A 466 41.76 -28.24 30.41
CA ARG A 466 41.65 -26.98 31.18
C ARG A 466 42.96 -26.19 31.37
N GLU A 467 44.10 -26.61 30.83
CA GLU A 467 45.39 -25.90 31.05
C GLU A 467 45.92 -25.15 29.83
N VAL A 468 45.38 -25.35 28.63
CA VAL A 468 45.75 -24.58 27.42
C VAL A 468 44.87 -23.33 27.23
N ALA A 469 43.72 -23.29 27.91
CA ALA A 469 42.75 -22.19 27.81
C ALA A 469 43.34 -20.84 28.24
N LEU A 470 44.28 -20.78 29.18
CA LEU A 470 44.81 -19.49 29.65
C LEU A 470 45.79 -18.82 28.66
N SER A 471 46.48 -19.61 27.81
CA SER A 471 47.36 -19.08 26.76
C SER A 471 46.62 -18.81 25.46
N GLU A 472 45.63 -19.63 25.08
CA GLU A 472 44.77 -19.37 23.91
C GLU A 472 43.76 -18.23 24.14
N LEU A 473 43.42 -17.92 25.39
CA LEU A 473 42.61 -16.74 25.77
C LEU A 473 43.28 -15.40 25.40
N LEU A 474 44.59 -15.39 25.12
CA LEU A 474 45.31 -14.21 24.61
C LEU A 474 45.36 -14.14 23.08
N GLU A 475 45.08 -15.24 22.36
CA GLU A 475 45.21 -15.33 20.91
C GLU A 475 43.85 -15.43 20.17
N GLY A 476 42.76 -15.79 20.86
CA GLY A 476 41.43 -15.98 20.25
C GLY A 476 40.45 -14.80 20.33
N GLY A 477 40.76 -13.75 21.11
CA GLY A 477 39.93 -12.55 21.20
C GLY A 477 40.49 -11.48 20.26
N GLY A 478 39.80 -11.20 19.15
CA GLY A 478 40.26 -10.22 18.15
C GLY A 478 40.90 -8.99 18.79
N ASP A 479 42.18 -8.77 18.47
CA ASP A 479 43.11 -7.77 18.99
C ASP A 479 42.45 -6.71 19.88
N LEU A 480 42.22 -7.04 21.15
CA LEU A 480 41.84 -6.03 22.13
C LEU A 480 42.98 -5.02 22.17
N THR A 481 42.71 -3.82 21.67
CA THR A 481 43.73 -2.79 21.66
C THR A 481 44.07 -2.44 23.12
N ILE A 482 45.28 -1.90 23.33
CA ILE A 482 45.67 -1.38 24.64
C ILE A 482 44.66 -0.33 25.13
N GLU A 483 44.03 0.39 24.20
CA GLU A 483 42.96 1.37 24.47
C GLU A 483 41.67 0.72 24.94
N ASP A 484 41.26 -0.40 24.34
CA ASP A 484 40.06 -1.15 24.75
C ASP A 484 40.23 -1.73 26.16
N SER A 485 41.40 -2.28 26.47
CA SER A 485 41.71 -2.78 27.81
C SER A 485 41.65 -1.66 28.88
N ARG A 486 42.14 -0.45 28.54
CA ARG A 486 42.05 0.73 29.42
C ARG A 486 40.61 1.21 29.57
N MET A 487 39.81 1.20 28.50
CA MET A 487 38.41 1.60 28.51
C MET A 487 37.58 0.67 29.39
N ILE A 488 37.79 -0.65 29.26
CA ILE A 488 37.11 -1.67 30.07
C ILE A 488 37.45 -1.46 31.56
N GLY A 489 38.72 -1.32 31.91
CA GLY A 489 39.15 -1.12 33.30
C GLY A 489 38.69 0.21 33.93
N ARG A 490 38.36 1.21 33.11
CA ARG A 490 37.94 2.56 33.55
C ARG A 490 36.49 2.90 33.20
N ALA A 491 35.67 1.91 32.82
CA ALA A 491 34.34 2.14 32.26
C ALA A 491 33.47 3.05 33.14
N TRP A 492 33.52 2.86 34.46
CA TRP A 492 32.72 3.61 35.43
C TRP A 492 33.38 4.91 35.96
N THR A 493 34.68 5.13 35.73
CA THR A 493 35.42 6.23 36.38
C THR A 493 34.97 7.60 35.89
N ALA A 494 34.67 7.74 34.59
CA ALA A 494 34.15 8.98 34.03
C ALA A 494 32.75 9.31 34.58
N ALA A 495 31.88 8.30 34.71
CA ALA A 495 30.55 8.48 35.31
C ALA A 495 30.63 8.88 36.80
N GLN A 496 31.59 8.30 37.54
CA GLN A 496 31.85 8.66 38.94
C GLN A 496 32.29 10.12 39.08
N ALA A 497 33.18 10.59 38.21
CA ALA A 497 33.67 11.97 38.23
C ALA A 497 32.51 12.99 38.20
N TYR A 498 31.64 12.90 37.18
CA TYR A 498 30.48 13.81 37.07
C TYR A 498 29.44 13.60 38.16
N HIS A 499 29.29 12.37 38.66
CA HIS A 499 28.43 12.10 39.80
C HIS A 499 28.88 12.86 41.06
N PHE A 500 30.18 12.81 41.39
CA PHE A 500 30.73 13.51 42.55
C PHE A 500 30.72 15.04 42.37
N VAL A 501 30.86 15.56 41.15
CA VAL A 501 30.66 17.00 40.86
C VAL A 501 29.24 17.42 41.23
N MET A 502 28.24 16.67 40.75
CA MET A 502 26.84 16.95 41.06
C MET A 502 26.52 16.80 42.54
N LEU A 503 27.16 15.83 43.22
CA LEU A 503 26.99 15.61 44.65
C LEU A 503 27.56 16.77 45.48
N ALA A 504 28.79 17.22 45.16
CA ALA A 504 29.41 18.37 45.80
C ALA A 504 28.58 19.65 45.60
N GLN A 505 28.07 19.87 44.38
CA GLN A 505 27.17 21.00 44.09
C GLN A 505 25.90 20.93 44.94
N ARG A 506 25.26 19.76 45.04
CA ARG A 506 24.06 19.56 45.85
C ARG A 506 24.31 19.82 47.34
N GLN A 507 25.40 19.28 47.90
CA GLN A 507 25.79 19.48 49.30
C GLN A 507 26.01 20.96 49.60
N LEU A 508 26.66 21.68 48.69
CA LEU A 508 26.91 23.12 48.82
C LEU A 508 25.62 23.94 48.84
N PHE A 509 24.63 23.61 47.98
CA PHE A 509 23.33 24.29 47.99
C PHE A 509 22.46 23.94 49.21
N GLN A 510 22.65 22.77 49.80
CA GLN A 510 21.94 22.34 51.01
C GLN A 510 22.57 22.90 52.30
N GLY A 511 23.70 23.61 52.21
CA GLY A 511 24.40 24.20 53.36
C GLY A 511 25.31 23.23 54.11
N ASP A 512 25.53 22.02 53.58
CA ASP A 512 26.42 21.01 54.16
C ASP A 512 27.86 21.21 53.63
N TYR A 513 28.53 22.21 54.19
CA TYR A 513 29.86 22.64 53.75
C TYR A 513 30.96 21.61 54.05
N CYS A 514 30.82 20.85 55.14
CA CYS A 514 31.80 19.85 55.56
C CYS A 514 31.83 18.67 54.59
N ASN A 515 30.67 18.14 54.19
CA ASN A 515 30.61 17.06 53.21
C ASN A 515 30.93 17.56 51.79
N ALA A 516 30.51 18.77 51.42
CA ALA A 516 30.89 19.38 50.15
C ALA A 516 32.42 19.47 50.01
N MET A 517 33.14 19.91 51.06
CA MET A 517 34.60 19.96 51.07
C MET A 517 35.24 18.58 50.88
N LYS A 518 34.76 17.54 51.58
CA LYS A 518 35.27 16.17 51.45
C LYS A 518 35.09 15.63 50.02
N THR A 519 33.90 15.80 49.45
CA THR A 519 33.62 15.41 48.07
C THR A 519 34.50 16.17 47.08
N SER A 520 34.72 17.48 47.30
CA SER A 520 35.62 18.29 46.47
C SER A 520 37.09 17.86 46.56
N VAL A 521 37.56 17.41 47.73
CA VAL A 521 38.92 16.84 47.86
C VAL A 521 39.05 15.53 47.10
N TYR A 522 38.00 14.71 47.06
CA TYR A 522 38.00 13.47 46.26
C TYR A 522 38.05 13.75 44.75
N LEU A 523 37.42 14.85 44.30
CA LEU A 523 37.36 15.22 42.89
C LEU A 523 38.73 15.49 42.24
N THR A 524 39.77 15.79 43.04
CA THR A 524 41.15 15.96 42.52
C THR A 524 41.69 14.70 41.85
N GLN A 525 41.14 13.52 42.17
CA GLN A 525 41.53 12.26 41.53
C GLN A 525 41.00 12.13 40.08
N PHE A 526 40.07 13.00 39.66
CA PHE A 526 39.41 12.96 38.35
C PHE A 526 39.78 14.14 37.43
N GLU A 527 40.93 14.77 37.65
CA GLU A 527 41.47 15.86 36.80
C GLU A 527 41.54 15.50 35.31
N THR A 528 41.62 14.21 34.99
CA THR A 528 41.62 13.70 33.62
C THR A 528 40.27 13.83 32.90
N TYR A 529 39.16 14.05 33.62
CA TYR A 529 37.79 14.13 33.08
C TYR A 529 37.15 15.51 33.28
N ILE A 530 37.52 16.24 34.34
CA ILE A 530 36.88 17.50 34.75
C ILE A 530 37.83 18.68 34.47
N GLU A 531 37.31 19.78 33.92
CA GLU A 531 38.10 20.99 33.68
C GLU A 531 38.60 21.62 35.00
N PRO A 532 39.85 22.13 35.03
CA PRO A 532 40.44 22.61 36.27
C PRO A 532 39.68 23.74 36.99
N LEU A 533 39.00 24.61 36.24
CA LEU A 533 38.32 25.78 36.80
C LEU A 533 37.05 25.41 37.61
N GLN A 534 36.41 24.28 37.32
CA GLN A 534 35.18 23.88 38.03
C GLN A 534 35.47 23.38 39.44
N HIS A 535 36.48 22.53 39.66
CA HIS A 535 36.80 22.01 41.00
C HIS A 535 37.31 23.09 41.96
N LEU A 536 38.11 24.05 41.45
CA LEU A 536 38.61 25.19 42.21
C LEU A 536 37.46 26.09 42.68
N SER A 537 36.45 26.36 41.85
CA SER A 537 35.28 27.16 42.27
C SER A 537 34.47 26.52 43.42
N PHE A 538 34.32 25.18 43.41
CA PHE A 538 33.62 24.43 44.46
C PHE A 538 34.45 24.22 45.73
N ALA A 539 35.78 24.16 45.63
CA ALA A 539 36.68 24.07 46.78
C ALA A 539 36.93 25.46 47.44
N ILE A 540 36.96 26.53 46.63
CA ILE A 540 37.23 27.89 47.09
C ILE A 540 35.97 28.55 47.69
N ALA A 541 34.76 28.31 47.17
CA ALA A 541 33.55 28.94 47.72
C ALA A 541 33.24 28.60 49.20
N PRO A 542 33.43 27.35 49.69
CA PRO A 542 33.35 27.03 51.12
C PRO A 542 34.49 27.63 51.93
N ALA A 543 35.71 27.66 51.38
CA ALA A 543 36.90 28.19 52.06
C ALA A 543 36.86 29.73 52.20
N LEU A 544 36.37 30.46 51.18
CA LEU A 544 36.16 31.91 51.24
C LEU A 544 34.99 32.29 52.17
N ARG A 545 33.94 31.45 52.27
CA ARG A 545 32.86 31.64 53.26
C ARG A 545 33.31 31.39 54.70
N LYS A 546 34.37 30.60 54.92
CA LYS A 546 34.99 30.40 56.24
C LYS A 546 35.79 31.63 56.73
N ASN A 547 36.32 32.46 55.82
CA ASN A 547 37.29 33.52 56.18
C ASN A 547 36.75 34.96 56.12
N ASN A 548 35.49 35.19 55.77
CA ASN A 548 34.89 36.55 55.74
C ASN A 548 33.99 36.81 56.97
N GLU A 549 34.49 37.60 57.92
CA GLU A 549 33.85 38.03 59.18
C GLU A 549 32.58 38.91 59.02
N HIS A 550 31.97 39.03 57.83
CA HIS A 550 30.91 40.00 57.55
C HIS A 550 29.51 39.42 57.28
N PHE A 551 29.25 38.14 57.62
CA PHE A 551 27.90 37.56 57.54
C PHE A 551 27.30 37.29 58.92
N ARG A 552 25.98 37.51 59.05
CA ARG A 552 25.18 37.47 60.29
C ARG A 552 25.22 36.16 61.11
N TYR A 553 25.88 35.10 60.63
CA TYR A 553 26.19 33.87 61.38
C TYR A 553 27.48 33.23 60.83
N PRO A 554 28.62 33.26 61.57
CA PRO A 554 29.83 32.55 61.18
C PRO A 554 29.65 31.03 61.33
N PRO A 555 30.25 30.18 60.45
CA PRO A 555 30.19 28.73 60.61
C PRO A 555 30.94 28.34 61.89
N THR A 556 30.21 27.77 62.86
CA THR A 556 30.70 27.55 64.23
C THR A 556 31.42 26.21 64.43
N GLU A 557 31.84 25.52 63.36
CA GLU A 557 32.54 24.23 63.47
C GLU A 557 34.06 24.39 63.27
N ASN A 558 34.74 24.54 64.42
CA ASN A 558 36.19 24.68 64.54
C ASN A 558 36.93 23.35 64.82
N GLN A 559 36.36 22.19 64.49
CA GLN A 559 37.01 20.89 64.74
C GLN A 559 36.98 20.00 63.51
N SER A 560 38.16 19.74 62.95
CA SER A 560 38.36 18.62 62.02
C SER A 560 38.11 17.31 62.77
N GLN A 561 37.04 16.61 62.43
CA GLN A 561 36.79 15.29 63.00
C GLN A 561 37.92 14.34 62.58
N ARG A 562 38.42 13.53 63.53
CA ARG A 562 39.47 12.55 63.29
C ARG A 562 38.87 11.15 63.37
N ILE A 563 39.29 10.29 62.45
CA ILE A 563 38.87 8.90 62.32
C ILE A 563 40.09 7.99 62.46
N ASN A 564 39.90 6.75 62.92
CA ASN A 564 40.99 5.78 62.97
C ASN A 564 41.17 5.11 61.61
N CYS A 565 42.42 4.97 61.17
CA CYS A 565 42.75 4.29 59.93
C CYS A 565 42.51 2.77 60.07
N THR A 566 41.76 2.19 59.14
CA THR A 566 41.46 0.75 59.10
C THR A 566 42.67 -0.17 58.89
N GLY A 567 43.82 0.37 58.48
CA GLY A 567 45.05 -0.40 58.21
C GLY A 567 46.14 -0.28 59.28
N CYS A 568 46.18 0.82 60.03
CA CYS A 568 47.25 1.05 61.03
C CYS A 568 46.75 1.65 62.36
N ASP A 569 45.43 1.79 62.54
CA ASP A 569 44.74 2.33 63.71
C ASP A 569 45.14 3.74 64.17
N LYS A 570 46.04 4.41 63.44
CA LYS A 570 46.40 5.80 63.72
C LYS A 570 45.28 6.75 63.31
N THR A 571 45.12 7.83 64.08
CA THR A 571 44.12 8.88 63.81
C THR A 571 44.49 9.67 62.56
N VAL A 572 43.60 9.70 61.57
CA VAL A 572 43.70 10.51 60.35
C VAL A 572 42.52 11.48 60.28
N PRO A 573 42.70 12.66 59.64
CA PRO A 573 41.57 13.55 59.37
C PRO A 573 40.50 12.88 58.50
N ASP A 574 39.23 13.14 58.81
CA ASP A 574 38.04 12.57 58.17
C ASP A 574 37.80 12.97 56.70
N TYR A 575 38.64 13.86 56.16
CA TYR A 575 38.63 14.30 54.77
C TYR A 575 39.73 13.64 53.92
N GLN A 576 40.61 12.83 54.52
CA GLN A 576 41.65 12.11 53.79
C GLN A 576 41.10 10.83 53.16
N PHE A 577 41.45 10.59 51.89
CA PHE A 577 41.12 9.36 51.15
C PHE A 577 42.29 8.35 51.10
N ALA A 578 43.42 8.69 51.72
CA ALA A 578 44.53 7.79 51.93
C ALA A 578 45.20 8.11 53.27
N CYS A 579 45.63 7.08 54.00
CA CYS A 579 46.30 7.27 55.28
C CYS A 579 47.70 7.86 55.09
N SER A 580 48.00 8.99 55.72
CA SER A 580 49.35 9.59 55.69
C SER A 580 50.45 8.76 56.35
N ASN A 581 50.10 7.68 57.06
CA ASN A 581 51.07 6.83 57.79
C ASN A 581 51.30 5.45 57.16
N CYS A 582 50.30 4.86 56.51
CA CYS A 582 50.42 3.52 55.90
C CYS A 582 49.98 3.48 54.43
N GLU A 583 49.66 4.64 53.84
CA GLU A 583 49.27 4.81 52.43
C GLU A 583 48.02 4.02 52.00
N SER A 584 47.32 3.38 52.94
CA SER A 584 46.08 2.64 52.69
C SER A 584 45.01 3.60 52.16
N LYS A 585 44.47 3.29 50.97
CA LYS A 585 43.39 4.06 50.33
C LYS A 585 42.04 3.69 50.92
N PHE A 586 41.27 4.71 51.30
CA PHE A 586 39.91 4.54 51.79
C PHE A 586 38.94 4.58 50.61
N PRO A 587 38.03 3.60 50.47
CA PRO A 587 36.96 3.66 49.48
C PRO A 587 36.07 4.89 49.74
N VAL A 588 35.42 5.42 48.72
CA VAL A 588 34.47 6.51 48.87
C VAL A 588 33.04 5.97 48.91
N CYS A 589 32.19 6.56 49.75
CA CYS A 589 30.76 6.29 49.70
C CYS A 589 30.13 7.01 48.50
N ILE A 590 29.50 6.27 47.60
CA ILE A 590 28.81 6.83 46.43
C ILE A 590 27.58 7.66 46.80
N ALA A 591 26.99 7.49 47.99
CA ALA A 591 25.84 8.29 48.43
C ALA A 591 26.26 9.65 49.01
N SER A 592 27.36 9.69 49.79
CA SER A 592 27.75 10.86 50.58
C SER A 592 29.07 11.53 50.18
N GLY A 593 29.91 10.87 49.37
CA GLY A 593 31.24 11.37 49.02
C GLY A 593 32.26 11.26 50.17
N ARG A 594 31.88 10.66 51.32
CA ARG A 594 32.76 10.51 52.48
C ARG A 594 33.72 9.32 52.32
N PRO A 595 34.95 9.40 52.84
CA PRO A 595 35.82 8.24 52.93
C PRO A 595 35.20 7.18 53.85
N MET A 596 35.32 5.92 53.45
CA MET A 596 34.76 4.77 54.13
C MET A 596 35.78 4.13 55.05
N THR A 597 35.46 4.11 56.35
CA THR A 597 36.24 3.41 57.39
C THR A 597 35.49 2.23 58.00
N ALA A 598 34.22 2.04 57.65
CA ALA A 598 33.44 0.89 58.10
C ALA A 598 33.84 -0.40 57.37
N TYR A 599 33.92 -1.51 58.11
CA TYR A 599 34.14 -2.84 57.54
C TYR A 599 32.91 -3.40 56.81
N GLN A 600 31.71 -2.95 57.19
CA GLN A 600 30.44 -3.30 56.53
C GLN A 600 30.02 -2.18 55.59
N PHE A 601 29.72 -2.53 54.35
CA PHE A 601 29.29 -1.60 53.30
C PHE A 601 28.41 -2.30 52.27
N TRP A 602 27.50 -1.53 51.68
CA TRP A 602 26.71 -1.97 50.54
C TRP A 602 27.54 -1.90 49.26
N LEU A 603 27.42 -2.91 48.39
CA LEU A 603 28.06 -2.98 47.08
C LEU A 603 27.01 -3.09 45.97
N CYS A 604 27.04 -2.18 45.00
CA CYS A 604 26.15 -2.26 43.85
C CYS A 604 26.46 -3.50 42.99
N PRO A 605 25.47 -4.32 42.59
CA PRO A 605 25.71 -5.50 41.77
C PRO A 605 26.16 -5.16 40.34
N VAL A 606 25.82 -3.96 39.84
CA VAL A 606 26.15 -3.50 38.48
C VAL A 606 27.48 -2.73 38.48
N CYS A 607 27.51 -1.50 39.01
CA CYS A 607 28.69 -0.63 38.91
C CYS A 607 29.79 -0.87 39.98
N LYS A 608 29.59 -1.87 40.86
CA LYS A 608 30.52 -2.25 41.95
C LYS A 608 30.94 -1.10 42.87
N GLN A 609 30.14 -0.03 42.95
CA GLN A 609 30.37 1.09 43.86
C GLN A 609 29.90 0.78 45.27
N ARG A 610 30.55 1.40 46.25
CA ARG A 610 30.33 1.16 47.68
C ARG A 610 29.54 2.30 48.31
N ALA A 611 28.69 1.99 49.28
CA ALA A 611 28.01 2.98 50.11
C ALA A 611 27.91 2.51 51.57
N TYR A 612 27.80 3.46 52.50
CA TYR A 612 27.39 3.14 53.86
C TYR A 612 25.95 2.58 53.84
N GLU A 613 25.71 1.50 54.58
CA GLU A 613 24.40 0.83 54.61
C GLU A 613 23.28 1.74 55.13
N GLU A 614 23.59 2.58 56.11
CA GLU A 614 22.63 3.53 56.68
C GLU A 614 22.21 4.60 55.66
N GLU A 615 23.15 5.06 54.84
CA GLU A 615 22.90 6.11 53.86
C GLU A 615 22.17 5.56 52.64
N ILE A 616 22.55 4.37 52.17
CA ILE A 616 21.99 3.78 50.95
C ILE A 616 20.53 3.35 51.13
N ARG A 617 20.11 3.00 52.36
CA ARG A 617 18.71 2.67 52.68
C ARG A 617 17.73 3.80 52.34
N SER A 618 18.19 5.04 52.28
CA SER A 618 17.35 6.17 51.88
C SER A 618 17.12 6.27 50.36
N TYR A 619 17.81 5.43 49.57
CA TYR A 619 17.72 5.40 48.11
C TYR A 619 17.00 4.14 47.62
N LYS A 620 16.12 4.29 46.63
CA LYS A 620 15.49 3.16 45.92
C LYS A 620 16.39 2.58 44.81
N PHE A 621 17.30 3.39 44.29
CA PHE A 621 18.17 3.06 43.15
C PHE A 621 19.60 3.51 43.44
N CYS A 622 20.59 2.78 42.91
CA CYS A 622 21.99 3.11 43.02
C CYS A 622 22.25 4.56 42.57
N PRO A 623 22.88 5.43 43.38
CA PRO A 623 23.12 6.83 43.04
C PRO A 623 23.93 7.04 41.75
N LEU A 624 24.72 6.04 41.33
CA LEU A 624 25.54 6.12 40.11
C LEU A 624 24.82 5.53 38.88
N CYS A 625 24.53 4.22 38.90
CA CYS A 625 24.02 3.48 37.73
C CYS A 625 22.50 3.29 37.70
N HIS A 626 21.79 3.72 38.74
CA HIS A 626 20.35 3.56 38.91
C HIS A 626 19.83 2.11 38.91
N ALA A 627 20.71 1.11 39.11
CA ALA A 627 20.28 -0.26 39.40
C ALA A 627 19.42 -0.29 40.68
N GLN A 628 18.37 -1.11 40.69
CA GLN A 628 17.51 -1.26 41.86
C GLN A 628 18.30 -1.78 43.06
N ILE A 629 18.09 -1.15 44.21
CA ILE A 629 18.69 -1.59 45.48
C ILE A 629 17.77 -2.67 46.05
N ALA A 630 18.32 -3.86 46.25
CA ALA A 630 17.61 -5.02 46.79
C ALA A 630 17.31 -4.85 48.28
#